data_AF-A0A963VNG8-F1
#
_entry.id   AF-A0A963VNG8-F1
#
_cell.length_a   1.000
_cell.length_b   1.000
_cell.length_c   1.000
_cell.angle_alpha   90.00
_cell.angle_beta   90.00
_cell.angle_gamma   90.00
#
_symmetry.space_group_name_H-M   'P 1'
#
loop_
_entity.id
_entity.type
_entity.pdbx_description
1 polymer ?
#
loop_
_entity_poly.entity_id
_entity_poly.type
_entity_poly.pdbx_seq_one_letter_code
_entity_poly.pdbx_strand_id
1 'polypeptide(L)'
;EFKNARVAMVLSGSWQINRLQKDIGNAFDWVAVPNPCGPAACSGIPGGAAWVALKTSKSPKDVGMFLDFLAQEAQYAEFTGKTNNIPAHAGLAKKGVKYPGATPQAQAALSVFSAGVANLSPVAYRFQGYKFNRAIMLPTVTRVTQAIVGEMSTDEAMTKIAADAADAVKQATQ
;
A
#
# COMPACT_ATOMS: atom_id res chain seq x y z
N GLU A 1 15.23 1.96 12.97
CA GLU A 1 15.07 3.32 13.55
C GLU A 1 13.82 3.49 14.39
N PHE A 2 12.61 3.60 13.81
CA PHE A 2 11.40 3.94 14.58
C PHE A 2 11.10 2.98 15.74
N LYS A 3 11.11 1.66 15.50
CA LYS A 3 10.87 0.65 16.56
C LYS A 3 11.89 0.67 17.71
N ASN A 4 13.04 1.31 17.50
CA ASN A 4 14.09 1.46 18.52
C ASN A 4 14.05 2.87 19.14
N ALA A 5 12.98 3.64 18.94
CA ALA A 5 12.80 5.01 19.40
C ALA A 5 13.91 6.01 18.97
N ARG A 6 14.58 5.73 17.84
CA ARG A 6 15.67 6.59 17.32
C ARG A 6 15.18 7.73 16.40
N VAL A 7 13.93 7.64 15.95
CA VAL A 7 13.27 8.68 15.15
C VAL A 7 11.85 8.88 15.66
N ALA A 8 11.36 10.11 15.67
CA ALA A 8 10.04 10.46 16.20
C ALA A 8 8.89 10.10 15.24
N MET A 9 9.16 10.03 13.94
CA MET A 9 8.15 9.77 12.91
C MET A 9 8.75 8.92 11.79
N VAL A 10 7.92 8.08 11.17
CA VAL A 10 8.26 7.31 9.98
C VAL A 10 7.07 7.32 9.01
N LEU A 11 7.31 7.63 7.74
CA LEU A 11 6.31 7.43 6.69
C LEU A 11 6.32 5.95 6.28
N SER A 12 5.21 5.26 6.49
CA SER A 12 5.08 3.84 6.16
C SER A 12 3.63 3.47 5.84
N GLY A 13 3.41 2.22 5.43
CA GLY A 13 2.06 1.73 5.15
C GLY A 13 1.52 0.76 6.20
N SER A 14 0.23 0.44 6.07
CA SER A 14 -0.52 -0.38 7.02
C SER A 14 0.05 -1.79 7.22
N TRP A 15 0.81 -2.32 6.25
CA TRP A 15 1.49 -3.61 6.37
C TRP A 15 2.51 -3.67 7.52
N GLN A 16 2.97 -2.53 8.04
CA GLN A 16 3.85 -2.50 9.21
C GLN A 16 3.12 -2.63 10.55
N ILE A 17 1.80 -2.40 10.62
CA ILE A 17 1.05 -2.33 11.90
C ILE A 17 1.26 -3.60 12.73
N ASN A 18 1.16 -4.78 12.11
CA ASN A 18 1.40 -6.06 12.78
C ASN A 18 2.81 -6.19 13.35
N ARG A 19 3.81 -5.75 12.57
CA ARG A 19 5.19 -5.78 13.02
C ARG A 19 5.41 -4.79 14.16
N LEU A 20 4.86 -3.58 14.05
CA LEU A 20 5.01 -2.55 15.07
C LEU A 20 4.38 -2.97 16.40
N GLN A 21 3.15 -3.47 16.41
CA GLN A 21 2.53 -3.94 17.66
C GLN A 21 3.31 -5.10 18.31
N LYS A 22 3.92 -5.98 17.51
CA LYS A 22 4.72 -7.10 18.01
C LYS A 22 6.10 -6.67 18.50
N ASP A 23 6.84 -5.92 17.67
CA ASP A 23 8.23 -5.58 17.92
C ASP A 23 8.37 -4.45 18.96
N ILE A 24 7.43 -3.49 18.99
CA ILE A 24 7.42 -2.42 20.01
C ILE A 24 6.76 -2.92 21.29
N GLY A 25 5.67 -3.69 21.18
CA GLY A 25 4.91 -4.17 22.33
C GLY A 25 4.48 -3.00 23.22
N ASN A 26 4.94 -3.01 24.47
CA ASN A 26 4.69 -1.98 25.49
C ASN A 26 5.90 -1.06 25.73
N ALA A 27 6.93 -1.09 24.88
CA ALA A 27 8.16 -0.32 25.10
C ALA A 27 7.93 1.21 25.04
N PHE A 28 7.03 1.67 24.18
CA PHE A 28 6.58 3.06 24.10
C PHE A 28 5.27 3.17 23.31
N ASP A 29 4.54 4.27 23.54
CA ASP A 29 3.31 4.57 22.81
C ASP A 29 3.59 5.07 21.40
N TRP A 30 2.80 4.60 20.44
CA TRP A 30 2.86 5.06 19.05
C TRP A 30 1.45 5.13 18.47
N VAL A 31 1.29 6.02 17.48
CA VAL A 31 0.04 6.22 16.76
C VAL A 31 0.33 6.33 15.27
N ALA A 32 -0.61 5.89 14.44
CA ALA A 32 -0.64 6.32 13.05
C ALA A 32 -1.38 7.67 12.98
N VAL A 33 -0.92 8.55 12.09
CA VAL A 33 -1.59 9.82 11.79
C VAL A 33 -1.94 9.86 10.29
N PRO A 34 -2.91 10.70 9.87
CA PRO A 34 -3.24 10.85 8.45
C PRO A 34 -2.03 11.23 7.59
N ASN A 35 -2.09 10.95 6.28
CA ASN A 35 -1.05 11.38 5.36
C ASN A 35 -0.89 12.92 5.38
N PRO A 36 0.35 13.44 5.33
CA PRO A 36 0.56 14.86 5.20
C PRO A 36 -0.05 15.39 3.89
N CYS A 37 -0.52 16.63 3.93
CA CYS A 37 -1.07 17.32 2.77
C CYS A 37 0.03 17.99 1.96
N GLY A 38 0.11 17.67 0.68
CA GLY A 38 0.85 18.46 -0.31
C GLY A 38 -0.07 19.44 -1.05
N PRO A 39 0.48 20.28 -1.94
CA PRO A 39 -0.30 21.25 -2.71
C PRO A 39 -1.43 20.63 -3.55
N ALA A 40 -1.30 19.35 -3.92
CA ALA A 40 -2.26 18.65 -4.78
C ALA A 40 -3.25 17.76 -4.01
N ALA A 41 -2.84 17.13 -2.90
CA ALA A 41 -3.67 16.19 -2.14
C ALA A 41 -3.03 15.80 -0.80
N CYS A 42 -3.86 15.29 0.13
CA CYS A 42 -3.45 14.58 1.35
C CYS A 42 -3.53 13.06 1.11
N SER A 43 -2.71 12.54 0.21
CA SER A 43 -2.85 11.17 -0.32
C SER A 43 -1.55 10.38 -0.23
N GLY A 44 -1.69 9.09 0.06
CA GLY A 44 -0.66 8.09 -0.20
C GLY A 44 -0.84 7.44 -1.58
N ILE A 45 -0.03 6.42 -1.86
CA ILE A 45 -0.21 5.53 -3.01
C ILE A 45 -1.04 4.32 -2.58
N PRO A 46 -2.18 3.99 -3.23
CA PRO A 46 -2.95 2.81 -2.88
C PRO A 46 -2.13 1.54 -3.09
N GLY A 47 -1.80 0.85 -2.00
CA GLY A 47 -1.20 -0.48 -2.06
C GLY A 47 -2.27 -1.58 -2.01
N GLY A 48 -1.83 -2.82 -2.10
CA GLY A 48 -2.70 -3.97 -1.91
C GLY A 48 -2.09 -5.26 -2.46
N ALA A 49 -2.76 -6.36 -2.18
CA ALA A 49 -2.50 -7.66 -2.80
C ALA A 49 -3.82 -8.22 -3.30
N ALA A 50 -3.76 -9.00 -4.37
CA ALA A 50 -4.91 -9.69 -4.93
C ALA A 50 -4.60 -11.17 -5.09
N TRP A 51 -5.62 -12.01 -4.83
CA TRP A 51 -5.60 -13.40 -5.25
C TRP A 51 -5.90 -13.45 -6.74
N VAL A 52 -5.02 -14.08 -7.52
CA VAL A 52 -5.15 -14.16 -8.98
C VAL A 52 -5.13 -15.62 -9.44
N ALA A 53 -6.02 -15.96 -10.37
CA ALA A 53 -6.00 -17.24 -11.05
C ALA A 53 -4.88 -17.26 -12.10
N LEU A 54 -4.08 -18.32 -12.11
CA LEU A 54 -3.10 -18.53 -13.16
C LEU A 54 -3.80 -19.06 -14.42
N LYS A 55 -3.56 -18.42 -15.56
CA LYS A 55 -4.09 -18.86 -16.87
C LYS A 55 -3.68 -20.31 -17.22
N THR A 56 -2.56 -20.76 -16.68
CA THR A 56 -1.99 -22.11 -16.90
C THR A 56 -2.52 -23.17 -15.94
N SER A 57 -3.43 -22.83 -15.03
CA SER A 57 -4.01 -23.79 -14.07
C SER A 57 -4.64 -24.98 -14.79
N LYS A 58 -4.36 -26.19 -14.30
CA LYS A 58 -5.01 -27.44 -14.77
C LYS A 58 -6.39 -27.67 -14.15
N SER A 59 -6.74 -26.88 -13.14
CA SER A 59 -8.03 -26.93 -12.43
C SER A 59 -8.70 -25.55 -12.40
N PRO A 60 -9.07 -24.97 -13.55
CA PRO A 60 -9.61 -23.61 -13.60
C PRO A 60 -10.96 -23.46 -12.87
N LYS A 61 -11.78 -24.51 -12.85
CA LYS A 61 -13.06 -24.53 -12.13
C LYS A 61 -12.86 -24.42 -10.62
N ASP A 62 -11.97 -25.23 -10.06
CA ASP A 62 -11.70 -25.24 -8.62
C ASP A 62 -11.07 -23.94 -8.15
N VAL A 63 -10.15 -23.38 -8.95
CA VAL A 63 -9.57 -22.05 -8.67
C VAL A 63 -10.67 -20.98 -8.69
N GLY A 64 -11.59 -21.03 -9.66
CA GLY A 64 -12.74 -20.11 -9.70
C GLY A 64 -13.60 -20.22 -8.45
N MET A 65 -13.93 -21.44 -8.01
CA MET A 65 -14.69 -21.69 -6.78
C MET A 65 -13.95 -21.18 -5.54
N PHE A 66 -12.63 -21.36 -5.47
CA PHE A 66 -11.82 -20.87 -4.36
C PHE A 66 -11.78 -19.34 -4.30
N LEU A 67 -11.61 -18.66 -5.44
CA LEU A 67 -11.63 -17.20 -5.50
C LEU A 67 -13.01 -16.63 -5.15
N ASP A 68 -14.09 -17.28 -5.60
CA ASP A 68 -15.46 -16.92 -5.21
C ASP A 68 -15.66 -17.07 -3.69
N PHE A 69 -15.24 -18.20 -3.12
CA PHE A 69 -15.27 -18.42 -1.67
C PHE A 69 -14.50 -17.34 -0.90
N LEU A 70 -13.27 -17.01 -1.31
CA LEU A 70 -12.48 -15.96 -0.65
C LEU A 70 -13.11 -14.56 -0.78
N ALA A 71 -13.89 -14.32 -1.83
CA ALA A 71 -14.58 -13.05 -2.04
C ALA A 71 -15.85 -12.92 -1.20
N GLN A 72 -16.40 -14.02 -0.67
CA GLN A 72 -17.58 -13.99 0.20
C GLN A 72 -17.31 -13.13 1.44
N GLU A 73 -18.27 -12.27 1.80
CA GLU A 73 -18.11 -11.28 2.86
C GLU A 73 -17.62 -11.89 4.18
N ALA A 74 -18.16 -13.04 4.60
CA ALA A 74 -17.76 -13.71 5.84
C ALA A 74 -16.30 -14.20 5.80
N GLN A 75 -15.89 -14.80 4.69
CA GLN A 75 -14.53 -15.34 4.53
C GLN A 75 -13.50 -14.22 4.42
N TYR A 76 -13.85 -13.18 3.67
CA TYR A 76 -13.02 -11.98 3.55
C TYR A 76 -12.87 -11.28 4.90
N ALA A 77 -13.95 -11.19 5.70
CA ALA A 77 -13.92 -10.61 7.04
C ALA A 77 -13.01 -11.42 7.98
N GLU A 78 -13.12 -12.75 7.96
CA GLU A 78 -12.27 -13.62 8.77
C GLU A 78 -10.79 -13.45 8.39
N PHE A 79 -10.47 -13.51 7.10
CA PHE A 79 -9.10 -13.31 6.60
C PHE A 79 -8.56 -11.95 7.03
N THR A 80 -9.33 -10.89 6.79
CA THR A 80 -8.94 -9.51 7.09
C THR A 80 -8.73 -9.29 8.59
N GLY A 81 -9.63 -9.82 9.42
CA GLY A 81 -9.55 -9.72 10.88
C GLY A 81 -8.37 -10.49 11.48
N LYS A 82 -8.03 -11.67 10.93
CA LYS A 82 -6.88 -12.47 11.38
C LYS A 82 -5.54 -11.90 10.93
N THR A 83 -5.52 -11.25 9.78
CA THR A 83 -4.29 -10.70 9.19
C THR A 83 -4.08 -9.22 9.49
N ASN A 84 -5.03 -8.56 10.16
CA ASN A 84 -5.04 -7.13 10.44
C ASN A 84 -4.79 -6.29 9.18
N ASN A 85 -5.46 -6.65 8.08
CA ASN A 85 -5.43 -5.90 6.84
C ASN A 85 -6.62 -4.96 6.73
N ILE A 86 -6.54 -3.97 5.84
CA ILE A 86 -7.68 -3.11 5.51
C ILE A 86 -8.47 -3.80 4.39
N PRO A 87 -9.79 -3.97 4.52
CA PRO A 87 -10.55 -4.73 3.53
C PRO A 87 -10.69 -3.96 2.21
N ALA A 88 -10.42 -4.64 1.08
CA ALA A 88 -10.79 -4.13 -0.24
C ALA A 88 -12.25 -4.43 -0.61
N HIS A 89 -12.91 -5.36 0.11
CA HIS A 89 -14.31 -5.71 -0.12
C HIS A 89 -15.22 -4.54 0.29
N ALA A 90 -15.95 -3.97 -0.67
CA ALA A 90 -16.75 -2.75 -0.48
C ALA A 90 -17.82 -2.88 0.62
N GLY A 91 -18.42 -4.06 0.79
CA GLY A 91 -19.36 -4.31 1.88
C GLY A 91 -18.72 -4.22 3.26
N LEU A 92 -17.48 -4.72 3.39
CA LEU A 92 -16.73 -4.69 4.65
C LEU A 92 -16.09 -3.33 4.92
N ALA A 93 -15.66 -2.63 3.86
CA ALA A 93 -15.18 -1.26 4.00
C ALA A 93 -16.27 -0.35 4.60
N LYS A 94 -17.55 -0.59 4.28
CA LYS A 94 -18.69 0.13 4.86
C LYS A 94 -19.07 -0.35 6.26
N LYS A 95 -19.12 -1.66 6.48
CA LYS A 95 -19.54 -2.27 7.77
C LYS A 95 -18.47 -2.23 8.85
N GLY A 96 -17.20 -2.10 8.47
CA GLY A 96 -16.04 -2.29 9.33
C GLY A 96 -15.69 -3.77 9.51
N VAL A 97 -14.46 -4.01 9.99
CA VAL A 97 -13.95 -5.35 10.33
C VAL A 97 -13.44 -5.31 11.77
N LYS A 98 -13.72 -6.37 12.53
CA LYS A 98 -13.15 -6.55 13.87
C LYS A 98 -11.75 -7.16 13.76
N TYR A 99 -10.81 -6.64 14.54
CA TYR A 99 -9.42 -7.08 14.57
C TYR A 99 -9.10 -7.69 15.95
N PRO A 100 -9.49 -8.94 16.21
CA PRO A 100 -9.39 -9.54 17.55
C PRO A 100 -7.95 -9.69 18.04
N GLY A 101 -6.97 -9.81 17.12
CA GLY A 101 -5.56 -9.90 17.46
C GLY A 101 -4.81 -8.56 17.43
N ALA A 102 -5.50 -7.43 17.29
CA ALA A 102 -4.88 -6.11 17.29
C ALA A 102 -4.94 -5.46 18.67
N THR A 103 -3.81 -4.93 19.14
CA THR A 103 -3.77 -4.07 20.34
C THR A 103 -4.61 -2.79 20.13
N PRO A 104 -5.01 -2.08 21.20
CA PRO A 104 -5.72 -0.80 21.06
C PRO A 104 -5.02 0.19 20.13
N GLN A 105 -3.68 0.27 20.19
CA GLN A 105 -2.86 1.11 19.33
C GLN A 105 -2.92 0.64 17.86
N ALA A 106 -2.86 -0.67 17.61
CA ALA A 106 -2.98 -1.22 16.27
C ALA A 106 -4.40 -1.00 15.68
N GLN A 107 -5.45 -1.12 16.51
CA GLN A 107 -6.83 -0.82 16.10
C GLN A 107 -6.98 0.66 15.74
N ALA A 108 -6.42 1.57 16.54
CA ALA A 108 -6.40 3.00 16.23
C ALA A 108 -5.67 3.27 14.90
N ALA A 109 -4.52 2.63 14.68
CA ALA A 109 -3.78 2.74 13.43
C ALA A 109 -4.58 2.24 12.23
N LEU A 110 -5.22 1.07 12.33
CA LEU A 110 -6.09 0.50 11.30
C LEU A 110 -7.27 1.42 10.97
N SER A 111 -7.83 2.10 11.97
CA SER A 111 -8.88 3.10 11.78
C SER A 111 -8.39 4.30 10.97
N VAL A 112 -7.19 4.82 11.28
CA VAL A 112 -6.60 5.94 10.54
C VAL A 112 -6.37 5.58 9.08
N PHE A 113 -5.77 4.42 8.80
CA PHE A 113 -5.56 4.00 7.42
C PHE A 113 -6.87 3.69 6.68
N SER A 114 -7.85 3.05 7.34
CA SER A 114 -9.17 2.77 6.76
C SER A 114 -9.89 4.07 6.37
N ALA A 115 -9.86 5.08 7.23
CA ALA A 115 -10.42 6.39 6.94
C ALA A 115 -9.69 7.10 5.79
N GLY A 116 -8.37 6.91 5.70
CA GLY A 116 -7.55 7.47 4.63
C GLY A 116 -7.86 6.95 3.23
N VAL A 117 -8.49 5.78 3.09
CA VAL A 117 -8.85 5.19 1.78
C VAL A 117 -9.74 6.13 0.97
N ALA A 118 -10.69 6.81 1.60
CA ALA A 118 -11.59 7.75 0.93
C ALA A 118 -10.88 9.00 0.39
N ASN A 119 -9.69 9.33 0.91
CA ASN A 119 -8.91 10.52 0.55
C ASN A 119 -7.80 10.23 -0.48
N LEU A 120 -7.73 9.00 -0.98
CA LEU A 120 -6.75 8.63 -1.99
C LEU A 120 -6.99 9.38 -3.30
N SER A 121 -5.95 10.03 -3.80
CA SER A 121 -6.00 10.82 -5.02
C SER A 121 -6.38 9.94 -6.24
N PRO A 122 -7.27 10.41 -7.12
CA PRO A 122 -7.54 9.74 -8.39
C PRO A 122 -6.27 9.50 -9.23
N VAL A 123 -5.29 10.40 -9.16
CA VAL A 123 -3.99 10.24 -9.84
C VAL A 123 -3.24 9.03 -9.27
N ALA A 124 -3.27 8.83 -7.95
CA ALA A 124 -2.60 7.71 -7.30
C ALA A 124 -3.23 6.36 -7.69
N TYR A 125 -4.57 6.30 -7.81
CA TYR A 125 -5.26 5.12 -8.35
C TYR A 125 -4.90 4.84 -9.82
N ARG A 126 -4.89 5.89 -10.67
CA ARG A 126 -4.47 5.73 -12.07
C ARG A 126 -3.04 5.25 -12.19
N PHE A 127 -2.14 5.82 -11.40
CA PHE A 127 -0.74 5.41 -11.35
C PHE A 127 -0.60 3.93 -10.96
N GLN A 128 -1.29 3.50 -9.90
CA GLN A 128 -1.20 2.11 -9.45
C GLN A 128 -1.84 1.11 -10.41
N GLY A 129 -2.98 1.45 -10.99
CA GLY A 129 -3.67 0.63 -11.98
C GLY A 129 -3.06 0.69 -13.40
N TYR A 130 -2.05 1.53 -13.62
CA TYR A 130 -1.43 1.65 -14.94
C TYR A 130 -0.71 0.36 -15.30
N LYS A 131 -1.00 -0.18 -16.49
CA LYS A 131 -0.37 -1.42 -17.02
C LYS A 131 1.16 -1.38 -16.97
N PHE A 132 1.75 -0.20 -17.16
CA PHE A 132 3.19 0.01 -17.11
C PHE A 132 3.64 0.81 -15.88
N ASN A 133 2.94 0.70 -14.74
CA ASN A 133 3.28 1.42 -13.51
C ASN A 133 4.75 1.25 -13.08
N ARG A 134 5.33 0.07 -13.30
CA ARG A 134 6.75 -0.23 -13.02
C ARG A 134 7.72 0.60 -13.86
N ALA A 135 7.34 0.98 -15.08
CA ALA A 135 8.14 1.86 -15.92
C ALA A 135 8.33 3.25 -15.29
N ILE A 136 7.41 3.66 -14.41
CA ILE A 136 7.51 4.93 -13.67
C ILE A 136 8.16 4.69 -12.30
N MET A 137 7.75 3.65 -11.57
CA MET A 137 8.22 3.38 -10.20
C MET A 137 9.73 3.13 -10.14
N LEU A 138 10.27 2.30 -11.05
CA LEU A 138 11.66 1.89 -10.98
C LEU A 138 12.63 3.07 -11.20
N PRO A 139 12.48 3.90 -12.25
CA PRO A 139 13.30 5.11 -12.38
C PRO A 139 13.11 6.09 -11.23
N THR A 140 11.88 6.24 -10.71
CA THR A 140 11.61 7.17 -9.60
C THR A 140 12.49 6.87 -8.40
N VAL A 141 12.63 5.60 -7.99
CA VAL A 141 13.49 5.21 -6.86
C VAL A 141 14.93 5.66 -7.09
N THR A 142 15.50 5.30 -8.25
CA THR A 142 16.89 5.61 -8.56
C THR A 142 17.11 7.12 -8.64
N ARG A 143 16.36 7.83 -9.48
CA ARG A 143 16.61 9.26 -9.75
C ARG A 143 16.32 10.16 -8.54
N VAL A 144 15.29 9.86 -7.76
CA VAL A 144 15.03 10.59 -6.51
C VAL A 144 16.17 10.34 -5.51
N THR A 145 16.71 9.12 -5.43
CA THR A 145 17.88 8.83 -4.58
C THR A 145 19.08 9.66 -5.01
N GLN A 146 19.38 9.72 -6.31
CA GLN A 146 20.48 10.53 -6.86
C GLN A 146 20.31 12.02 -6.51
N ALA A 147 19.10 12.56 -6.61
CA ALA A 147 18.83 13.93 -6.19
C ALA A 147 19.02 14.14 -4.68
N ILE A 148 18.56 13.20 -3.85
CA ILE A 148 18.72 13.27 -2.38
C ILE A 148 20.18 13.29 -1.97
N VAL A 149 21.04 12.48 -2.61
CA VAL A 149 22.47 12.41 -2.29
C VAL A 149 23.32 13.48 -2.99
N GLY A 150 22.69 14.37 -3.77
CA GLY A 150 23.35 15.51 -4.41
C GLY A 150 24.06 15.18 -5.73
N GLU A 151 23.81 14.03 -6.34
CA GLU A 151 24.36 13.67 -7.65
C GLU A 151 23.71 14.44 -8.82
N MET A 152 22.50 14.97 -8.63
CA MET A 152 21.78 15.78 -9.63
C MET A 152 20.75 16.70 -8.96
N SER A 153 20.24 17.69 -9.70
CA SER A 153 19.13 18.52 -9.23
C SER A 153 17.80 17.75 -9.26
N THR A 154 16.79 18.24 -8.54
CA THR A 154 15.43 17.70 -8.61
C THR A 154 14.83 17.84 -10.01
N ASP A 155 15.13 18.92 -10.72
CA ASP A 155 14.63 19.17 -12.08
C ASP A 155 15.25 18.19 -13.09
N GLU A 156 16.54 17.92 -12.94
CA GLU A 156 17.23 16.91 -13.74
C GLU A 156 16.68 15.51 -13.46
N ALA A 157 16.45 15.17 -12.19
CA ALA A 157 15.85 13.90 -11.80
C ALA A 157 14.47 13.72 -12.44
N MET A 158 13.61 14.75 -12.41
CA MET A 158 12.29 14.69 -13.05
C MET A 158 12.37 14.49 -14.57
N THR A 159 13.31 15.18 -15.22
CA THR A 159 13.55 15.02 -16.67
C THR A 159 14.01 13.59 -16.99
N LYS A 160 14.94 13.04 -16.21
CA LYS A 160 15.43 11.66 -16.39
C LYS A 160 14.36 10.61 -16.10
N ILE A 161 13.55 10.79 -15.06
CA ILE A 161 12.41 9.88 -14.77
C ILE A 161 11.47 9.82 -15.97
N ALA A 162 11.13 10.96 -16.57
CA ALA A 162 10.24 11.00 -17.73
C ALA A 162 10.83 10.27 -18.94
N ALA A 163 12.12 10.51 -19.24
CA ALA A 163 12.82 9.82 -20.32
C ALA A 163 12.92 8.31 -20.09
N ASP A 164 13.39 7.89 -18.91
CA ASP A 164 13.52 6.48 -18.53
C ASP A 164 12.17 5.75 -18.59
N ALA A 165 11.09 6.40 -18.13
CA ALA A 165 9.74 5.83 -18.18
C ALA A 165 9.24 5.69 -19.62
N ALA A 166 9.49 6.68 -20.49
CA ALA A 166 9.10 6.61 -21.89
C ALA A 166 9.83 5.47 -22.62
N ASP A 167 11.12 5.30 -22.38
CA ASP A 167 11.92 4.22 -22.96
C ASP A 167 11.46 2.85 -22.46
N ALA A 168 11.20 2.71 -21.15
CA ALA A 168 10.70 1.46 -20.58
C ALA A 168 9.30 1.08 -21.12
N VAL A 169 8.41 2.05 -21.32
CA VAL A 169 7.11 1.80 -21.97
C VAL A 169 7.32 1.35 -23.42
N LYS A 170 8.17 2.04 -24.18
CA LYS A 170 8.46 1.69 -25.58
C LYS A 170 8.97 0.25 -25.68
N GLN A 171 9.92 -0.15 -24.84
CA GLN A 171 10.44 -1.52 -24.79
C GLN A 171 9.37 -2.56 -24.43
N ALA A 172 8.47 -2.25 -23.50
CA ALA A 172 7.42 -3.16 -23.07
C ALA A 172 6.25 -3.31 -24.08
N THR A 173 6.23 -2.47 -25.11
CA THR A 173 5.21 -2.49 -26.19
C THR A 173 5.70 -3.05 -27.51
N GLN A 174 7.00 -3.37 -27.61
CA GLN A 174 7.60 -4.11 -28.73
C GLN A 174 7.36 -5.62 -28.56
#